data_AF-A0A916FL72-F1
#
_entry.id   AF-A0A916FL72-F1
#
_cell.length_a   1.000
_cell.length_b   1.000
_cell.length_c   1.000
_cell.angle_alpha   90.00
_cell.angle_beta   90.00
_cell.angle_gamma   90.00
#
_symmetry.space_group_name_H-M   'P 1'
#
loop_
_entity.id
_entity.type
_entity.pdbx_description
1 polymer ?
#
loop_
_entity_poly.entity_id
_entity_poly.type
_entity_poly.pdbx_seq_one_letter_code
_entity_poly.pdbx_strand_id
1 'polypeptide(L)'
;MATGLVWIKPPSTLVNPLQDYQEKLLTAVYSVAAYVGQKMQDEARTRAEWSDWTNNARSGLFFAVDGFGLAPLVGVVNVDDPDPTRGDSAIISGTSDRLVLALSHTMYYGKYLELSNGGRYAIIVSTMERNMPQLERMLKQAFR
;
A
#
# COMPACT_ATOMS: atom_id res chain seq x y z
N MET A 1 52.06 -20.23 18.08
CA MET A 1 50.94 -19.69 18.88
C MET A 1 50.02 -18.98 17.92
N ALA A 2 48.75 -19.38 17.82
CA ALA A 2 47.82 -18.74 16.90
C ALA A 2 47.38 -17.39 17.48
N THR A 3 48.05 -16.32 17.08
CA THR A 3 47.61 -14.93 17.24
C THR A 3 46.47 -14.67 16.26
N GLY A 4 45.23 -14.93 16.69
CA GLY A 4 44.04 -14.74 15.86
C GLY A 4 42.83 -14.38 16.71
N LEU A 5 41.86 -13.70 16.11
CA LEU A 5 40.61 -13.32 16.75
C LEU A 5 39.76 -14.57 16.96
N VAL A 6 39.50 -14.93 18.22
CA VAL A 6 38.69 -16.11 18.60
C VAL A 6 37.30 -15.64 19.02
N TRP A 7 36.28 -16.05 18.28
CA TRP A 7 34.89 -15.77 18.61
C TRP A 7 34.45 -16.61 19.80
N ILE A 8 34.04 -15.97 20.90
CA ILE A 8 33.46 -16.63 22.09
C ILE A 8 32.06 -17.17 21.77
N LYS A 9 31.31 -16.47 20.92
CA LYS A 9 30.06 -16.94 20.31
C LYS A 9 30.18 -16.80 18.79
N PRO A 10 29.79 -17.81 18.01
CA PRO A 10 29.88 -17.73 16.57
C PRO A 10 28.94 -16.62 16.06
N PRO A 11 29.34 -15.84 15.04
CA PRO A 11 28.54 -14.75 14.49
C PRO A 11 27.11 -15.15 14.10
N SER A 12 26.89 -16.41 13.71
CA SER A 12 25.57 -16.95 13.36
C SER A 12 24.52 -16.81 14.47
N THR A 13 24.95 -16.80 15.74
CA THR A 13 24.04 -16.59 16.89
C THR A 13 23.41 -15.21 16.92
N LEU A 14 24.01 -14.22 16.24
CA LEU A 14 23.45 -12.89 16.08
C LEU A 14 22.78 -12.73 14.71
N VAL A 15 23.38 -13.28 13.66
CA VAL A 15 22.91 -13.11 12.28
C VAL A 15 21.50 -13.69 12.09
N ASN A 16 21.23 -14.92 12.54
CA ASN A 16 19.93 -15.55 12.27
C ASN A 16 18.78 -14.81 12.99
N PRO A 17 18.86 -14.48 14.29
CA PRO A 17 17.80 -13.71 14.95
C PRO A 17 17.60 -12.30 14.37
N LEU A 18 18.67 -11.68 13.86
CA LEU A 18 18.57 -10.38 13.19
C LEU A 18 17.82 -10.49 11.85
N GLN A 19 18.07 -11.54 11.07
CA GLN A 19 17.34 -11.82 9.84
C GLN A 19 15.86 -12.09 10.13
N ASP A 20 15.56 -12.96 11.10
CA ASP A 20 14.17 -13.25 11.51
C ASP A 20 13.44 -11.98 11.98
N TYR A 21 14.14 -11.10 12.70
CA TYR A 21 13.58 -9.83 13.14
C TYR A 21 13.30 -8.90 11.97
N GLN A 22 14.23 -8.79 11.01
CA GLN A 22 14.04 -8.01 9.79
C GLN A 22 12.81 -8.49 9.02
N GLU A 23 12.66 -9.79 8.79
CA GLU A 23 11.50 -10.35 8.06
C GLU A 23 10.17 -10.04 8.76
N LYS A 24 10.12 -10.21 10.08
CA LYS A 24 8.93 -9.87 10.89
C LYS A 24 8.61 -8.38 10.83
N LEU A 25 9.63 -7.52 10.88
CA LEU A 25 9.47 -6.08 10.83
C LEU A 25 8.92 -5.62 9.47
N LEU A 26 9.52 -6.10 8.37
CA LEU A 26 9.05 -5.78 7.01
C LEU A 26 7.62 -6.28 6.79
N THR A 27 7.31 -7.48 7.30
CA THR A 27 5.94 -8.04 7.25
C THR A 27 4.94 -7.19 8.06
N ALA A 28 5.34 -6.69 9.23
CA ALA A 28 4.49 -5.84 10.05
C ALA A 28 4.20 -4.50 9.35
N VAL A 29 5.23 -3.85 8.80
CA VAL A 29 5.10 -2.61 8.01
C VAL A 29 4.20 -2.83 6.81
N TYR A 30 4.39 -3.94 6.08
CA TYR A 30 3.57 -4.32 4.94
C TYR A 30 2.09 -4.49 5.33
N SER A 31 1.84 -5.18 6.45
CA SER A 31 0.49 -5.42 6.97
C SER A 31 -0.22 -4.13 7.40
N VAL A 32 0.52 -3.19 8.00
CA VAL A 32 0.00 -1.86 8.36
C VAL A 32 -0.41 -1.08 7.12
N ALA A 33 0.43 -1.09 6.08
CA ALA A 33 0.12 -0.42 4.82
C ALA A 33 -1.10 -1.06 4.13
N ALA A 34 -1.19 -2.39 4.12
CA ALA A 34 -2.34 -3.10 3.56
C ALA A 34 -3.65 -2.77 4.31
N TYR A 35 -3.62 -2.74 5.64
CA TYR A 35 -4.77 -2.36 6.45
C TYR A 35 -5.25 -0.93 6.14
N VAL A 36 -4.32 0.02 6.10
CA VAL A 36 -4.66 1.41 5.80
C VAL A 36 -5.10 1.57 4.35
N GLY A 37 -4.49 0.85 3.41
CA GLY A 37 -4.91 0.81 2.00
C GLY A 37 -6.35 0.34 1.83
N GLN A 38 -6.72 -0.77 2.48
CA GLN A 38 -8.10 -1.27 2.48
C GLN A 38 -9.07 -0.21 3.03
N LYS A 39 -8.71 0.42 4.15
CA LYS A 39 -9.51 1.51 4.71
C LYS A 39 -9.66 2.68 3.73
N MET A 40 -8.58 3.10 3.06
CA MET A 40 -8.63 4.15 2.05
C MET A 40 -9.58 3.79 0.91
N GLN A 41 -9.52 2.55 0.41
CA GLN A 41 -10.44 2.08 -0.62
C GLN A 41 -11.91 2.18 -0.17
N ASP A 42 -12.22 1.71 1.04
CA ASP A 42 -13.60 1.73 1.57
C ASP A 42 -14.11 3.17 1.78
N GLU A 43 -13.25 4.05 2.29
CA GLU A 43 -13.57 5.46 2.45
C GLU A 43 -13.76 6.19 1.11
N ALA A 44 -12.91 5.91 0.12
CA ALA A 44 -13.00 6.49 -1.21
C ALA A 44 -14.34 6.11 -1.89
N ARG A 45 -14.76 4.85 -1.75
CA ARG A 45 -16.03 4.34 -2.30
C ARG A 45 -17.26 4.96 -1.66
N THR A 46 -17.20 5.23 -0.36
CA THR A 46 -18.34 5.77 0.41
C THR A 46 -18.47 7.28 0.27
N ARG A 47 -17.36 8.02 0.26
CA ARG A 47 -17.33 9.50 0.28
C ARG A 47 -17.27 10.15 -1.10
N ALA A 48 -17.26 9.38 -2.18
CA ALA A 48 -17.31 9.92 -3.52
C ALA A 48 -18.53 10.86 -3.70
N GLU A 49 -18.30 12.15 -3.95
CA GLU A 49 -19.36 13.16 -4.08
C GLU A 49 -20.09 13.12 -5.42
N TRP A 50 -19.49 12.52 -6.44
CA TRP A 50 -20.09 12.44 -7.77
C TRP A 50 -21.19 11.37 -7.82
N SER A 51 -22.23 11.68 -8.60
CA SER A 51 -23.37 10.78 -8.80
C SER A 51 -22.99 9.74 -9.85
N ASP A 52 -22.83 8.49 -9.41
CA ASP A 52 -22.52 7.36 -10.29
C ASP A 52 -23.82 6.67 -10.69
N TRP A 53 -24.23 6.81 -11.96
CA TRP A 53 -25.45 6.16 -12.44
C TRP A 53 -25.24 4.68 -12.75
N THR A 54 -24.01 4.24 -13.02
CA THR A 54 -23.68 2.84 -13.35
C THR A 54 -23.01 2.09 -12.20
N ASN A 55 -22.64 2.79 -11.12
CA ASN A 55 -21.86 2.30 -9.98
C ASN A 55 -20.45 1.79 -10.36
N ASN A 56 -20.01 1.98 -11.61
CA ASN A 56 -18.77 1.42 -12.13
C ASN A 56 -17.52 2.17 -11.63
N ALA A 57 -17.57 3.50 -11.54
CA ALA A 57 -16.38 4.24 -11.12
C ALA A 57 -16.19 4.22 -9.60
N ARG A 58 -17.23 4.00 -8.79
CA ARG A 58 -17.05 3.69 -7.36
C ARG A 58 -16.46 2.31 -7.18
N SER A 59 -17.04 1.30 -7.85
CA SER A 59 -16.60 -0.09 -7.73
C SER A 59 -15.20 -0.33 -8.30
N GLY A 60 -14.77 0.54 -9.22
CA GLY A 60 -13.44 0.57 -9.81
C GLY A 60 -12.35 1.18 -8.93
N LEU A 61 -12.66 1.79 -7.78
CA LEU A 61 -11.64 2.30 -6.85
C LEU A 61 -10.98 1.15 -6.08
N PHE A 62 -9.66 1.09 -6.06
CA PHE A 62 -8.92 0.06 -5.34
C PHE A 62 -7.59 0.56 -4.77
N PHE A 63 -7.14 -0.09 -3.70
CA PHE A 63 -5.77 0.09 -3.21
C PHE A 63 -4.85 -1.03 -3.72
N ALA A 64 -3.56 -0.75 -3.74
CA ALA A 64 -2.54 -1.79 -3.93
C ALA A 64 -1.29 -1.50 -3.09
N VAL A 65 -0.67 -2.57 -2.59
CA VAL A 65 0.57 -2.54 -1.82
C VAL A 65 1.56 -3.50 -2.45
N ASP A 66 2.80 -3.06 -2.60
CA ASP A 66 3.91 -3.87 -3.12
C ASP A 66 5.24 -3.38 -2.54
N GLY A 67 6.17 -4.29 -2.31
CA GLY A 67 7.49 -3.99 -1.76
C GLY A 67 8.04 -5.07 -0.84
N PHE A 68 9.28 -4.86 -0.42
CA PHE A 68 10.06 -5.75 0.45
C PHE A 68 10.24 -7.18 -0.08
N GLY A 69 10.04 -7.39 -1.40
CA GLY A 69 10.04 -8.71 -2.01
C GLY A 69 8.84 -9.59 -1.61
N LEU A 70 7.82 -9.00 -0.98
CA LEU A 70 6.57 -9.69 -0.64
C LEU A 70 5.63 -9.71 -1.84
N ALA A 71 4.72 -10.68 -1.87
CA ALA A 71 3.70 -10.76 -2.91
C ALA A 71 2.78 -9.53 -2.84
N PRO A 72 2.52 -8.83 -3.97
CA PRO A 72 1.64 -7.66 -3.98
C PRO A 72 0.24 -7.98 -3.44
N LEU A 73 -0.31 -7.07 -2.66
CA LEU A 73 -1.68 -7.12 -2.18
C LEU A 73 -2.51 -6.06 -2.91
N VAL A 74 -3.58 -6.48 -3.55
CA VAL A 74 -4.49 -5.58 -4.27
C VAL A 74 -5.89 -5.75 -3.69
N GLY A 75 -6.54 -4.63 -3.41
CA GLY A 75 -7.92 -4.62 -2.95
C GLY A 75 -8.88 -5.08 -4.04
N VAL A 76 -9.96 -5.76 -3.62
CA VAL A 76 -10.95 -6.31 -4.56
C VAL A 76 -11.64 -5.18 -5.32
N VAL A 77 -11.63 -5.25 -6.65
CA VAL A 77 -12.39 -4.42 -7.57
C VAL A 77 -13.71 -5.14 -7.88
N ASN A 78 -14.85 -4.46 -7.69
CA ASN A 78 -16.18 -5.04 -7.96
C ASN A 78 -16.70 -4.57 -9.32
N VAL A 79 -15.93 -4.79 -10.38
CA VAL A 79 -16.30 -4.44 -11.76
C VAL A 79 -16.25 -5.72 -12.60
N ASP A 80 -17.04 -5.80 -13.66
CA ASP A 80 -17.05 -6.93 -14.61
C ASP A 80 -15.68 -7.14 -15.31
N ASP A 81 -14.72 -6.22 -15.12
CA ASP A 81 -13.31 -6.36 -15.49
C ASP A 81 -12.46 -6.59 -14.22
N PRO A 82 -12.07 -7.86 -13.94
CA PRO A 82 -11.39 -8.24 -12.71
C PRO A 82 -9.89 -7.94 -12.72
N ASP A 83 -9.37 -7.29 -13.76
CA ASP A 83 -7.94 -7.02 -13.91
C ASP A 83 -7.57 -5.59 -13.46
N PRO A 84 -7.17 -5.38 -12.19
CA PRO A 84 -6.74 -4.07 -11.69
C PRO A 84 -5.47 -3.56 -12.38
N THR A 85 -4.79 -4.38 -13.19
CA THR A 85 -3.56 -4.02 -13.90
C THR A 85 -3.79 -3.53 -15.33
N ARG A 86 -5.03 -3.63 -15.85
CA ARG A 86 -5.39 -3.26 -17.23
C ARG A 86 -5.76 -1.80 -17.45
N GLY A 87 -6.02 -1.04 -16.40
CA GLY A 87 -6.20 0.42 -16.48
C GLY A 87 -4.85 1.14 -16.64
N ASP A 88 -4.89 2.45 -16.94
CA ASP A 88 -3.72 3.38 -16.91
C ASP A 88 -3.02 3.48 -15.54
N SER A 89 -3.29 2.53 -14.64
CA SER A 89 -2.89 2.52 -13.26
C SER A 89 -2.49 1.12 -12.79
N ALA A 90 -1.33 0.66 -13.22
CA ALA A 90 -0.48 -0.23 -12.44
C ALA A 90 0.92 -0.25 -13.07
N ILE A 91 1.79 0.66 -12.65
CA ILE A 91 3.20 0.28 -12.50
C ILE A 91 3.47 0.33 -11.02
N ILE A 92 3.22 -0.80 -10.39
CA ILE A 92 3.65 -1.02 -9.02
C ILE A 92 5.01 -1.70 -9.12
N SER A 93 6.04 -1.00 -8.66
CA SER A 93 7.36 -1.59 -8.50
C SER A 93 7.85 -1.18 -7.11
N GLY A 94 7.32 -1.90 -6.12
CA GLY A 94 8.04 -2.07 -4.88
C GLY A 94 9.38 -2.76 -5.16
N THR A 95 10.34 -2.52 -4.28
CA THR A 95 11.67 -3.16 -4.32
C THR A 95 11.94 -3.82 -2.97
N SER A 96 13.04 -4.54 -2.82
CA SER A 96 13.43 -5.15 -1.54
C SER A 96 13.56 -4.15 -0.38
N ASP A 97 13.76 -2.87 -0.69
CA ASP A 97 13.96 -1.78 0.27
C ASP A 97 12.88 -0.69 0.21
N ARG A 98 11.94 -0.77 -0.74
CA ARG A 98 10.87 0.22 -0.94
C ARG A 98 9.50 -0.42 -0.90
N LEU A 99 8.65 0.12 -0.03
CA LEU A 99 7.21 -0.12 -0.04
C LEU A 99 6.49 0.95 -0.84
N VAL A 100 5.54 0.53 -1.67
CA VAL A 100 4.62 1.39 -2.40
C VAL A 100 3.21 1.05 -1.95
N LEU A 101 2.48 2.05 -1.45
CA LEU A 101 1.03 2.01 -1.24
C LEU A 101 0.39 2.96 -2.26
N ALA A 102 -0.51 2.43 -3.08
CA ALA A 102 -1.22 3.17 -4.11
C ALA A 102 -2.73 3.08 -3.89
N LEU A 103 -3.44 4.14 -4.29
CA LEU A 103 -4.90 4.20 -4.40
C LEU A 103 -5.22 4.67 -5.81
N SER A 104 -6.01 3.89 -6.55
CA SER A 104 -6.33 4.16 -7.95
C SER A 104 -7.77 3.81 -8.30
N HIS A 105 -8.17 4.08 -9.54
CA HIS A 105 -9.42 3.66 -10.15
C HIS A 105 -9.16 2.95 -11.49
N THR A 106 -10.00 2.00 -11.88
CA THR A 106 -9.91 1.31 -13.18
C THR A 106 -10.43 2.12 -14.37
N MET A 107 -11.26 3.14 -14.12
CA MET A 107 -11.93 3.88 -15.20
C MET A 107 -11.03 4.97 -15.80
N TYR A 108 -10.86 4.96 -17.13
CA TYR A 108 -10.09 5.98 -17.86
C TYR A 108 -10.53 7.41 -17.52
N TYR A 109 -11.83 7.64 -17.34
CA TYR A 109 -12.35 8.97 -17.06
C TYR A 109 -12.16 9.42 -15.60
N GLY A 110 -11.72 8.54 -14.68
CA GLY A 110 -11.53 8.90 -13.28
C GLY A 110 -10.50 10.02 -13.08
N LYS A 111 -9.51 10.13 -13.98
CA LYS A 111 -8.56 11.25 -14.00
C LYS A 111 -9.26 12.62 -14.15
N TYR A 112 -10.34 12.68 -14.92
CA TYR A 112 -11.10 13.92 -15.06
C TYR A 112 -11.89 14.25 -13.80
N LEU A 113 -12.35 13.26 -13.03
CA LEU A 113 -12.99 13.48 -11.73
C LEU A 113 -12.00 14.07 -10.71
N GLU A 114 -10.74 13.66 -10.77
CA GLU A 114 -9.68 14.20 -9.90
C GLU A 114 -9.23 15.62 -10.29
N LEU A 115 -9.15 15.93 -11.59
CA LEU A 115 -8.53 17.18 -12.06
C LEU A 115 -9.52 18.29 -12.48
N SER A 116 -10.77 17.94 -12.80
CA SER A 116 -11.75 18.93 -13.28
C SER A 116 -12.45 19.65 -12.13
N ASN A 117 -13.15 20.76 -12.45
CA ASN A 117 -13.93 21.55 -11.49
C ASN A 117 -13.12 22.00 -10.24
N GLY A 118 -11.82 22.28 -10.44
CA GLY A 118 -10.93 22.69 -9.34
C GLY A 118 -10.68 21.62 -8.29
N GLY A 119 -10.80 20.33 -8.65
CA GLY A 119 -10.64 19.22 -7.71
C GLY A 119 -11.84 19.01 -6.79
N ARG A 120 -13.00 19.63 -7.08
CA ARG A 120 -14.23 19.45 -6.30
C ARG A 120 -14.64 17.99 -6.15
N TYR A 121 -14.33 17.15 -7.13
CA TYR A 121 -14.66 15.73 -7.14
C TYR A 121 -13.45 14.83 -6.87
N ALA A 122 -12.33 15.40 -6.39
CA ALA A 122 -11.10 14.66 -6.11
C ALA A 122 -11.25 13.78 -4.86
N ILE A 123 -11.09 12.48 -5.05
CA ILE A 123 -11.30 11.47 -4.00
C ILE A 123 -9.99 10.81 -3.61
N ILE A 124 -9.09 10.56 -4.56
CA ILE A 124 -7.85 9.83 -4.30
C ILE A 124 -6.98 10.61 -3.33
N VAL A 125 -6.55 11.82 -3.72
CA VAL A 125 -5.62 12.62 -2.90
C VAL A 125 -6.24 12.96 -1.55
N SER A 126 -7.50 13.38 -1.54
CA SER A 126 -8.19 13.74 -0.30
C SER A 126 -8.34 12.56 0.66
N THR A 127 -8.54 11.34 0.14
CA THR A 127 -8.61 10.12 0.96
C THR A 127 -7.25 9.70 1.46
N MET A 128 -6.20 9.84 0.64
CA MET A 128 -4.83 9.60 1.06
C MET A 128 -4.45 10.54 2.22
N GLU A 129 -4.63 11.85 2.04
CA GLU A 129 -4.29 12.86 3.06
C GLU A 129 -5.00 12.63 4.39
N ARG A 130 -6.29 12.27 4.36
CA ARG A 130 -7.06 11.95 5.58
C ARG A 130 -6.53 10.72 6.33
N ASN A 131 -5.99 9.74 5.62
CA ASN A 131 -5.52 8.49 6.21
C ASN A 131 -4.00 8.48 6.52
N MET A 132 -3.22 9.40 5.94
CA MET A 132 -1.78 9.53 6.20
C MET A 132 -1.43 9.63 7.69
N PRO A 133 -2.11 10.45 8.53
CA PRO A 133 -1.80 10.52 9.96
C PRO A 133 -2.00 9.20 10.69
N GLN A 134 -2.98 8.38 10.26
CA GLN A 134 -3.19 7.06 10.86
C GLN A 134 -2.09 6.09 10.45
N LEU A 135 -1.72 6.08 9.16
CA LEU A 135 -0.60 5.27 8.66
C LEU A 135 0.68 5.58 9.45
N GLU A 136 1.03 6.86 9.57
CA GLU A 136 2.21 7.30 10.30
C GLU A 136 2.19 6.84 11.77
N ARG A 137 1.04 6.98 12.45
CA ARG A 137 0.89 6.51 13.84
C ARG A 137 1.09 5.01 13.96
N MET A 138 0.47 4.21 13.09
CA MET A 138 0.58 2.75 13.13
C MET A 138 1.99 2.28 12.82
N LEU A 139 2.66 2.92 11.85
CA LEU A 139 4.07 2.65 11.56
C LEU A 139 4.95 2.95 12.78
N LYS A 140 4.82 4.13 13.38
CA LYS A 140 5.56 4.49 14.61
C LYS A 140 5.32 3.51 15.76
N GLN A 141 4.10 2.97 15.89
CA GLN A 141 3.78 1.96 16.89
C GLN A 141 4.43 0.60 16.60
N ALA A 142 4.58 0.22 15.32
CA ALA A 142 5.23 -1.04 14.94
C ALA A 142 6.74 -1.05 15.23
N PHE A 143 7.38 0.12 15.31
CA PHE A 143 8.81 0.27 15.63
C PHE A 143 9.09 0.56 17.12
N ARG A 144 8.06 0.62 17.96
CA ARG A 144 8.21 0.90 19.40
C ARG A 144 8.33 -0.38 20.21
#